data_AF-A0A7W6E7B3-F1
#
_entry.id   AF-A0A7W6E7B3-F1
#
_cell.length_a   1.000
_cell.length_b   1.000
_cell.length_c   1.000
_cell.angle_alpha   90.00
_cell.angle_beta   90.00
_cell.angle_gamma   90.00
#
_symmetry.space_group_name_H-M   'P 1'
#
loop_
_entity.id
_entity.type
_entity.pdbx_description
1 polymer ?
#
loop_
_entity_poly.entity_id
_entity_poly.type
_entity_poly.pdbx_seq_one_letter_code
_entity_poly.pdbx_strand_id
1 'polypeptide(L)'
;MTEDEAAHWMLAEYETAGFLYQEGAASHLFQLNDETLAYFDKSSNLCIGKGVLKIFNKLTPEAVYERAGKFWRIRLETDQPGRQQ
;
A
#
# COMPACT_ATOMS: atom_id res chain seq x y z
N MET A 1 9.56 -13.28 -4.13
CA MET A 1 8.80 -12.61 -3.06
C MET A 1 7.35 -13.05 -3.21
N THR A 2 6.70 -13.50 -2.14
CA THR A 2 5.27 -13.84 -2.13
C THR A 2 4.43 -12.61 -1.81
N GLU A 3 3.10 -12.68 -1.98
CA GLU A 3 2.20 -11.59 -1.61
C GLU A 3 2.29 -11.24 -0.10
N ASP A 4 2.53 -12.24 0.74
CA ASP A 4 2.70 -12.07 2.19
C ASP A 4 4.01 -11.36 2.52
N GLU A 5 5.12 -11.79 1.91
CA GLU A 5 6.43 -11.13 2.06
C GLU A 5 6.37 -9.67 1.57
N ALA A 6 5.70 -9.41 0.45
CA ALA A 6 5.50 -8.07 -0.09
C ALA A 6 4.68 -7.18 0.85
N ALA A 7 3.62 -7.71 1.46
CA ALA A 7 2.80 -6.98 2.41
C ALA A 7 3.57 -6.68 3.72
N HIS A 8 4.41 -7.59 4.19
CA HIS A 8 5.28 -7.36 5.33
C HIS A 8 6.40 -6.35 5.03
N TRP A 9 6.95 -6.35 3.80
CA TRP A 9 7.86 -5.30 3.36
C TRP A 9 7.16 -3.94 3.38
N MET A 10 5.96 -3.82 2.81
CA MET A 10 5.17 -2.59 2.88
C MET A 10 4.89 -2.14 4.32
N LEU A 11 4.58 -3.08 5.23
CA LEU A 11 4.40 -2.79 6.65
C LEU A 11 5.65 -2.18 7.26
N ALA A 12 6.82 -2.77 7.01
CA ALA A 12 8.09 -2.27 7.55
C ALA A 12 8.41 -0.85 7.05
N GLU A 13 8.18 -0.56 5.76
CA GLU A 13 8.34 0.79 5.21
C GLU A 13 7.38 1.79 5.87
N TYR A 14 6.10 1.40 6.00
CA TYR A 14 5.08 2.22 6.65
C TYR A 14 5.39 2.50 8.13
N GLU A 15 5.80 1.50 8.90
CA GLU A 15 6.15 1.65 10.32
C GLU A 15 7.42 2.49 10.50
N THR A 16 8.38 2.37 9.58
CA THR A 16 9.63 3.13 9.62
C THR A 16 9.39 4.62 9.32
N ALA A 17 8.58 4.94 8.32
CA ALA A 17 8.36 6.32 7.87
C ALA A 17 7.12 6.99 8.50
N GLY A 18 6.19 6.22 9.05
CA GLY A 18 4.86 6.69 9.47
C GLY A 18 3.90 6.97 8.30
N PHE A 19 4.34 6.75 7.06
CA PHE A 19 3.54 6.85 5.85
C PHE A 19 4.13 5.97 4.73
N LEU A 20 3.33 5.66 3.71
CA LEU A 20 3.75 4.89 2.55
C LEU A 20 3.01 5.34 1.29
N TYR A 21 3.75 5.86 0.30
CA TYR A 21 3.17 6.20 -1.00
C TYR A 21 2.87 4.96 -1.83
N GLN A 22 1.66 4.90 -2.40
CA GLN A 22 1.25 3.78 -3.24
C GLN A 22 2.13 3.63 -4.48
N GLU A 23 2.50 4.74 -5.12
CA GLU A 23 3.36 4.73 -6.30
C GLU A 23 4.76 4.16 -5.99
N GLY A 24 5.35 4.56 -4.86
CA GLY A 24 6.66 4.06 -4.43
C GLY A 24 6.64 2.56 -4.15
N ALA A 25 5.64 2.10 -3.40
CA ALA A 25 5.46 0.67 -3.13
C ALA A 25 5.19 -0.13 -4.42
N ALA A 26 4.33 0.36 -5.31
CA ALA A 26 4.05 -0.31 -6.58
C ALA A 26 5.29 -0.38 -7.48
N SER A 27 6.09 0.69 -7.54
CA SER A 27 7.33 0.75 -8.31
C SER A 27 8.38 -0.24 -7.81
N HIS A 28 8.56 -0.34 -6.48
CA HIS A 28 9.47 -1.31 -5.89
C HIS A 28 9.05 -2.75 -6.21
N LEU A 29 7.78 -3.07 -5.99
CA LEU A 29 7.25 -4.42 -6.25
C LEU A 29 7.29 -4.79 -7.74
N PHE A 30 7.08 -3.81 -8.63
CA PHE A 30 7.13 -4.03 -10.08
C PHE A 30 8.52 -4.45 -10.57
N GLN A 31 9.60 -3.97 -9.94
CA GLN A 31 10.96 -4.37 -10.28
C GLN A 31 11.23 -5.87 -10.07
N LEU A 32 10.36 -6.57 -9.32
CA LEU A 32 10.46 -8.00 -9.08
C LEU A 32 9.90 -8.84 -10.24
N ASN A 33 9.31 -8.20 -11.26
CA ASN A 33 8.73 -8.83 -12.46
C ASN A 33 7.68 -9.91 -12.16
N ASP A 34 6.87 -9.69 -11.12
CA ASP A 34 5.76 -10.56 -10.74
C ASP A 34 4.43 -9.77 -10.74
N GLU A 35 3.56 -10.07 -11.69
CA GLU A 35 2.27 -9.40 -11.87
C GLU A 35 1.31 -9.61 -10.69
N THR A 36 1.55 -10.61 -9.85
CA THR A 36 0.79 -10.79 -8.61
C THR A 36 1.15 -9.74 -7.56
N LEU A 37 2.36 -9.16 -7.62
CA LEU A 37 2.84 -8.17 -6.66
C LEU A 37 2.60 -6.73 -7.12
N ALA A 38 2.75 -6.46 -8.42
CA ALA A 38 2.40 -5.18 -9.03
C ALA A 38 2.10 -5.35 -10.53
N TYR A 39 1.13 -4.60 -11.04
CA TYR A 39 0.65 -4.72 -12.41
C TYR A 39 0.21 -3.37 -12.99
N PHE A 40 0.21 -3.25 -14.31
CA PHE A 40 -0.44 -2.12 -14.99
C PHE A 40 -1.92 -2.42 -15.21
N ASP A 41 -2.80 -1.51 -14.80
CA ASP A 41 -4.22 -1.61 -15.13
C ASP A 41 -4.51 -1.25 -16.60
N LYS A 42 -5.78 -1.35 -17.01
CA LYS A 42 -6.21 -1.02 -18.38
C LYS A 42 -5.97 0.44 -18.78
N SER A 43 -5.76 1.32 -17.81
CA SER A 43 -5.48 2.74 -17.99
C SER A 43 -3.98 3.04 -17.88
N SER A 44 -3.12 2.03 -17.89
CA SER A 44 -1.66 2.15 -17.74
C SER A 44 -1.22 2.76 -16.41
N ASN A 45 -2.04 2.65 -15.36
CA ASN A 45 -1.59 2.99 -14.01
C ASN A 45 -0.86 1.79 -13.39
N LEU A 46 0.32 2.03 -12.82
CA LEU A 46 1.01 1.03 -12.02
C LEU A 46 0.30 0.85 -10.67
N CYS A 47 -0.11 -0.39 -10.38
CA CYS A 47 -0.93 -0.76 -9.24
C CYS A 47 -0.22 -1.82 -8.40
N ILE A 48 -0.43 -1.78 -7.07
CA ILE A 48 -0.03 -2.87 -6.18
C ILE A 48 -1.01 -4.04 -6.38
N GLY A 49 -0.49 -5.26 -6.33
CA GLY A 49 -1.24 -6.50 -6.36
C GLY A 49 -2.36 -6.53 -5.34
N LYS A 50 -3.53 -7.03 -5.74
CA LYS A 50 -4.74 -7.01 -4.89
C LYS A 50 -4.60 -7.89 -3.64
N GLY A 51 -3.90 -9.02 -3.72
CA GLY A 51 -3.66 -9.87 -2.55
C GLY A 51 -2.66 -9.24 -1.59
N VAL A 52 -1.60 -8.60 -2.10
CA VAL A 52 -0.68 -7.77 -1.30
C VAL A 52 -1.45 -6.69 -0.53
N LEU A 53 -2.27 -5.88 -1.21
CA LEU A 53 -3.09 -4.84 -0.58
C LEU A 53 -4.04 -5.41 0.47
N LYS A 54 -4.64 -6.56 0.21
CA LYS A 54 -5.55 -7.22 1.17
C LYS A 54 -4.82 -7.60 2.46
N ILE A 55 -3.62 -8.17 2.35
CA ILE A 55 -2.80 -8.57 3.50
C ILE A 55 -2.31 -7.31 4.24
N PHE A 56 -1.75 -6.34 3.53
CA PHE A 56 -1.26 -5.09 4.12
C PHE A 56 -2.36 -4.34 4.90
N ASN A 57 -3.56 -4.21 4.33
CA ASN A 57 -4.68 -3.55 5.01
C ASN A 57 -5.15 -4.32 6.26
N LYS A 58 -5.01 -5.65 6.27
CA LYS A 58 -5.30 -6.48 7.46
C LYS A 58 -4.23 -6.28 8.55
N LEU A 59 -2.97 -6.12 8.16
CA LEU A 59 -1.85 -5.85 9.08
C LEU A 59 -1.91 -4.44 9.68
N THR A 60 -2.48 -3.49 8.95
CA THR A 60 -2.52 -2.07 9.35
C THR A 60 -3.95 -1.57 9.59
N PRO A 61 -4.75 -2.14 10.51
CA PRO A 61 -6.17 -1.78 10.66
C PRO A 61 -6.40 -0.28 10.89
N GLU A 62 -5.48 0.36 11.63
CA GLU A 62 -5.54 1.79 11.98
C GLU A 62 -5.00 2.73 10.90
N ALA A 63 -4.29 2.22 9.90
CA ALA A 63 -3.73 3.07 8.85
C ALA A 63 -4.86 3.76 8.09
N VAL A 64 -4.60 5.01 7.75
CA VAL A 64 -5.49 5.88 6.98
C VAL A 64 -4.92 6.05 5.58
N TYR A 65 -5.79 6.00 4.57
CA TYR A 65 -5.44 6.23 3.18
C TYR A 65 -5.92 7.62 2.73
N GLU A 66 -4.97 8.51 2.46
CA GLU A 66 -5.19 9.87 1.96
C GLU A 66 -5.41 9.83 0.45
N ARG A 67 -6.65 10.06 0.00
CA ARG A 67 -7.03 9.84 -1.41
C ARG A 67 -6.38 10.84 -2.36
N ALA A 68 -6.21 12.09 -1.93
CA ALA A 68 -5.63 13.13 -2.78
C ALA A 68 -4.14 12.85 -3.07
N GLY A 69 -3.40 12.38 -2.06
CA GLY A 69 -1.98 12.06 -2.17
C GLY A 69 -1.65 10.61 -2.51
N LYS A 70 -2.62 9.70 -2.46
CA LYS A 70 -2.46 8.25 -2.69
C LYS A 70 -1.39 7.60 -1.80
N PHE A 71 -1.51 7.80 -0.49
CA PHE A 71 -0.60 7.20 0.47
C PHE A 71 -1.31 6.75 1.75
N TRP A 72 -0.74 5.74 2.40
CA TRP A 72 -1.12 5.37 3.75
C TRP A 72 -0.36 6.23 4.76
N ARG A 73 -0.99 6.62 5.85
CA ARG A 73 -0.37 7.33 6.97
C ARG A 73 -0.94 6.88 8.31
N ILE A 74 -0.28 7.27 9.39
CA ILE A 74 -0.82 7.13 10.75
C ILE A 74 -2.12 7.96 10.85
N ARG A 75 -3.10 7.42 11.59
CA ARG A 75 -4.37 8.09 11.90
C ARG A 75 -4.13 9.31 12.78
N LEU A 76 -4.77 10.41 12.43
CA LEU A 76 -4.84 11.63 13.23
C LEU A 76 -6.15 11.68 14.01
N GLU A 77 -6.17 12.42 15.11
CA GLU A 77 -7.36 12.59 15.95
C GLU A 77 -8.54 13.23 15.20
N THR A 78 -8.25 14.02 14.16
CA THR A 78 -9.26 14.71 13.34
C THR A 78 -9.79 13.87 12.17
N ASP A 79 -9.24 12.67 11.95
CA ASP A 79 -9.67 11.81 10.85
C ASP A 79 -11.09 11.29 11.07
N GLN A 80 -11.87 11.27 10.00
CA GLN A 80 -13.20 10.68 10.01
C GLN A 80 -13.14 9.17 10.24
N PRO A 81 -14.23 8.56 10.76
CA PRO A 81 -14.33 7.12 10.86
C PRO A 81 -14.08 6.44 9.51
N GLY A 82 -13.35 5.33 9.55
CA GLY A 82 -12.95 4.58 8.35
C GLY A 82 -11.54 4.93 7.86
N ARG A 83 -11.09 4.20 6.84
CA ARG A 83 -9.71 4.29 6.34
C ARG A 83 -9.50 5.47 5.40
N GLN A 84 -10.49 5.80 4.58
CA GLN A 84 -10.31 6.81 3.54
C GLN A 84 -10.54 8.21 4.11
N GLN A 85 -9.59 9.10 3.86
CA GLN A 85 -9.72 10.53 4.06
C GLN A 85 -9.67 11.25 2.71
#